data_AF-M6GFV6-F1
#
_entry.id   AF-M6GFV6-F1
#
_cell.length_a   1.000
_cell.length_b   1.000
_cell.length_c   1.000
_cell.angle_alpha   90.00
_cell.angle_beta   90.00
_cell.angle_gamma   90.00
#
_symmetry.space_group_name_H-M   'P 1'
#
loop_
_entity.id
_entity.type
_entity.pdbx_description
1 polymer ?
#
loop_
_entity_poly.entity_id
_entity_poly.type
_entity_poly.pdbx_seq_one_letter_code
_entity_poly.pdbx_strand_id
1 'polypeptide(L)'
;MRVPKELTKVIQLDKIGFSKKSLSTELNIGNRFQLVLRNLLEKEIESIRNNFEKITKNGFINYYDSQRFSRFHSEFRLPILPFFKGDAETCLKLILTDPFPGEKKQARDRKKILYDLWGNWSQCEKWSKSKLEKNIFSNLKKKKTDTKNLFRFDSSISGRRIIDVSFFVSVFDLERICIRNFHFRQFYWSLD
;
A
#
# COMPACT_ATOMS: atom_id res chain seq x y z
N MET A 1 16.19 -1.80 22.51
CA MET A 1 15.26 -2.57 21.62
C MET A 1 15.57 -4.05 21.82
N ARG A 2 14.60 -4.88 22.18
CA ARG A 2 14.82 -6.34 22.33
C ARG A 2 14.41 -7.02 21.03
N VAL A 3 15.32 -7.74 20.39
CA VAL A 3 15.01 -8.52 19.17
C VAL A 3 14.34 -9.84 19.59
N PRO A 4 13.19 -10.21 19.02
CA PRO A 4 12.59 -11.52 19.23
C PRO A 4 13.57 -12.64 18.87
N LYS A 5 13.62 -13.72 19.66
CA LYS A 5 14.62 -14.81 19.48
C LYS A 5 14.51 -15.48 18.10
N GLU A 6 13.33 -15.45 17.49
CA GLU A 6 13.10 -16.04 16.17
C GLU A 6 13.78 -15.24 15.05
N LEU A 7 14.06 -13.96 15.27
CA LEU A 7 14.61 -13.06 14.26
C LEU A 7 16.12 -12.89 14.37
N THR A 8 16.74 -13.39 15.44
CA THR A 8 18.20 -13.27 15.68
C THR A 8 19.07 -13.89 14.60
N LYS A 9 18.53 -14.81 13.78
CA LYS A 9 19.25 -15.44 12.65
C LYS A 9 19.16 -14.64 11.35
N VAL A 10 18.25 -13.67 11.25
CA VAL A 10 17.97 -12.91 10.01
C VAL A 10 18.09 -11.40 10.18
N ILE A 11 18.30 -10.93 11.42
CA ILE A 11 18.51 -9.53 11.75
C ILE A 11 19.87 -9.39 12.41
N GLN A 12 20.69 -8.51 11.83
CA GLN A 12 21.92 -8.02 12.44
C GLN A 12 21.67 -6.60 12.98
N LEU A 13 22.21 -6.29 14.15
CA LEU A 13 22.13 -4.96 14.74
C LEU A 13 23.52 -4.48 15.09
N ASP A 14 23.95 -3.40 14.43
CA ASP A 14 25.20 -2.73 14.72
C ASP A 14 24.91 -1.38 15.38
N LYS A 15 25.53 -1.16 16.54
CA LYS A 15 25.39 0.12 17.25
C LYS A 15 26.32 1.15 16.61
N ILE A 16 25.74 2.15 15.95
CA ILE A 16 26.49 3.22 15.27
C ILE A 16 26.77 4.42 16.20
N GLY A 17 25.92 4.70 17.20
CA GLY A 17 26.11 5.83 18.10
C GLY A 17 24.88 6.19 18.93
N PHE A 18 24.88 7.40 19.49
CA PHE A 18 23.77 7.98 20.24
C PHE A 18 23.35 9.32 19.63
N SER A 19 22.06 9.63 19.72
CA SER A 19 21.48 10.90 19.28
C SER A 19 20.59 11.46 20.40
N LYS A 20 20.58 12.78 20.56
CA LYS A 20 19.62 13.47 21.44
C LYS A 20 18.23 13.60 20.80
N LYS A 21 18.14 13.44 19.48
CA LYS A 21 16.88 13.48 18.71
C LYS A 21 16.45 12.06 18.34
N SER A 22 15.14 11.80 18.46
CA SER A 22 14.56 10.54 17.97
C SER A 22 14.64 10.46 16.44
N LEU A 23 14.78 9.24 15.92
CA LEU A 23 14.66 9.00 14.49
C LEU A 23 13.20 9.28 14.07
N SER A 24 13.03 9.98 12.94
CA SER A 24 11.74 10.21 12.28
C SER A 24 11.87 9.92 10.78
N THR A 25 10.73 9.71 10.12
CA THR A 25 10.67 9.49 8.67
C THR A 25 11.14 10.70 7.86
N GLU A 26 11.06 11.90 8.43
CA GLU A 26 11.50 13.15 7.80
C GLU A 26 13.02 13.23 7.63
N LEU A 27 13.78 12.48 8.44
CA LEU A 27 15.24 12.43 8.36
C LEU A 27 15.74 11.49 7.25
N ASN A 28 14.84 10.78 6.55
CA ASN A 28 15.21 9.90 5.44
C ASN A 28 15.36 10.72 4.15
N ILE A 29 16.61 10.93 3.73
CA ILE A 29 16.96 11.67 2.51
C ILE A 29 16.85 10.77 1.26
N GLY A 30 16.96 9.45 1.42
CA GLY A 30 16.89 8.49 0.32
C GLY A 30 17.42 7.11 0.71
N ASN A 31 17.35 6.18 -0.25
CA ASN A 31 17.87 4.83 -0.09
C ASN A 31 18.94 4.56 -1.16
N ARG A 32 20.01 3.85 -0.77
CA ARG A 32 20.99 3.31 -1.70
C ARG A 32 20.55 1.91 -2.12
N PHE A 33 20.47 1.68 -3.42
CA PHE A 33 20.11 0.38 -3.98
C PHE A 33 21.32 -0.24 -4.69
N GLN A 34 21.49 -1.55 -4.51
CA GLN A 34 22.36 -2.39 -5.32
C GLN A 34 21.47 -3.44 -5.97
N LEU A 35 21.43 -3.44 -7.30
CA LEU A 35 20.55 -4.31 -8.09
C LEU A 35 21.41 -5.23 -8.95
N VAL A 36 21.05 -6.51 -9.02
CA VAL A 36 21.67 -7.49 -9.91
C VAL A 36 20.63 -7.93 -10.92
N LEU A 37 20.80 -7.52 -12.17
CA LEU A 37 19.97 -7.99 -13.29
C LEU A 37 20.47 -9.38 -13.72
N ARG A 38 19.56 -10.35 -13.84
CA ARG A 38 19.87 -11.74 -14.20
C ARG A 38 19.15 -12.12 -15.49
N ASN A 39 19.64 -13.17 -16.15
CA ASN A 39 19.04 -13.74 -17.36
C ASN A 39 18.91 -12.72 -18.51
N LEU A 40 19.96 -11.91 -18.72
CA LEU A 40 20.05 -10.97 -19.83
C LEU A 40 20.51 -11.70 -21.09
N LEU A 41 19.94 -11.33 -22.23
CA LEU A 41 20.43 -11.73 -23.54
C LEU A 41 21.59 -10.81 -23.94
N GLU A 42 22.57 -11.34 -24.68
CA GLU A 42 23.76 -10.57 -25.11
C GLU A 42 23.37 -9.26 -25.83
N LYS A 43 22.34 -9.33 -26.68
CA LYS A 43 21.78 -8.18 -27.41
C LYS A 43 21.21 -7.07 -26.52
N GLU A 44 20.84 -7.38 -25.27
CA GLU A 44 20.25 -6.42 -24.33
C GLU A 44 21.32 -5.65 -23.57
N ILE A 45 22.52 -6.21 -23.41
CA ILE A 45 23.60 -5.63 -22.60
C ILE A 45 23.96 -4.22 -23.09
N GLU A 46 24.14 -4.07 -24.40
CA GLU A 46 24.53 -2.78 -24.99
C GLU A 46 23.41 -1.74 -24.87
N SER A 47 22.15 -2.15 -25.08
CA SER A 47 21.01 -1.26 -24.88
C SER A 47 20.90 -0.81 -23.42
N ILE A 48 21.15 -1.71 -22.47
CA ILE A 48 21.09 -1.41 -21.03
C ILE A 48 22.19 -0.40 -20.65
N ARG A 49 23.43 -0.61 -21.10
CA ARG A 49 24.56 0.32 -20.88
C ARG A 49 24.23 1.72 -21.37
N ASN A 50 23.80 1.83 -22.63
CA ASN A 50 23.42 3.11 -23.24
C ASN A 50 22.27 3.80 -22.49
N ASN A 51 21.29 3.04 -21.99
CA ASN A 51 20.19 3.60 -21.21
C ASN A 51 20.65 4.08 -19.83
N PHE A 52 21.54 3.36 -19.16
CA PHE A 52 22.11 3.79 -17.88
C PHE A 52 22.91 5.08 -18.00
N GLU A 53 23.68 5.26 -19.08
CA GLU A 53 24.38 6.52 -19.32
C GLU A 53 23.41 7.70 -19.47
N LYS A 54 22.31 7.50 -20.21
CA LYS A 54 21.25 8.51 -20.37
C LYS A 54 20.57 8.83 -19.04
N ILE A 55 20.21 7.81 -18.26
CA ILE A 55 19.57 7.98 -16.94
C ILE A 55 20.51 8.70 -15.96
N THR A 56 21.80 8.42 -16.02
CA THR A 56 22.78 9.08 -15.14
C THR A 56 22.89 10.57 -15.43
N LYS A 57 22.80 10.96 -16.71
CA LYS A 57 22.86 12.37 -17.13
C LYS A 57 21.54 13.11 -16.91
N ASN A 58 20.42 12.47 -17.23
CA ASN A 58 19.12 13.15 -17.34
C ASN A 58 18.14 12.80 -16.20
N GLY A 59 18.48 11.83 -15.36
CA GLY A 59 17.55 11.23 -14.42
C GLY A 59 16.53 10.31 -15.09
N PHE A 60 15.45 10.01 -14.37
CA PHE A 60 14.32 9.22 -14.86
C PHE A 60 13.01 9.79 -14.34
N ILE A 61 11.91 9.45 -14.98
CA ILE A 61 10.57 9.90 -14.57
C ILE A 61 10.19 9.16 -13.28
N ASN A 62 9.83 9.92 -12.26
CA ASN A 62 9.43 9.39 -10.96
C ASN A 62 7.98 8.86 -10.99
N TYR A 63 7.79 7.70 -11.58
CA TYR A 63 6.49 7.02 -11.60
C TYR A 63 6.19 6.37 -10.24
N TYR A 64 4.92 6.40 -9.85
CA TYR A 64 4.42 5.53 -8.79
C TYR A 64 4.28 4.11 -9.34
N ASP A 65 4.97 3.14 -8.73
CA ASP A 65 4.92 1.73 -9.15
C ASP A 65 3.57 1.08 -8.76
N SER A 66 3.25 -0.04 -9.40
CA SER A 66 2.17 -0.98 -9.10
C SER A 66 2.02 -1.30 -7.62
N GLN A 67 3.11 -1.36 -6.85
CA GLN A 67 3.08 -1.55 -5.40
C GLN A 67 2.28 -0.46 -4.68
N ARG A 68 2.28 0.78 -5.19
CA ARG A 68 1.54 1.91 -4.61
C ARG A 68 0.05 1.85 -4.88
N PHE A 69 -0.34 1.29 -6.01
CA PHE A 69 -1.75 1.16 -6.36
C PHE A 69 -2.35 -0.15 -5.88
N SER A 70 -1.52 -1.16 -5.55
CA SER A 70 -1.85 -2.47 -4.95
C SER A 70 -2.93 -3.30 -5.67
N ARG A 71 -3.75 -2.71 -6.53
CA ARG A 71 -5.05 -3.19 -6.99
C ARG A 71 -5.39 -2.50 -8.31
N PHE A 72 -5.65 -3.31 -9.33
CA PHE A 72 -6.28 -2.84 -10.56
C PHE A 72 -7.51 -3.72 -10.80
N HIS A 73 -8.71 -3.13 -10.73
CA HIS A 73 -9.96 -3.81 -11.08
C HIS A 73 -10.31 -3.51 -12.54
N SER A 74 -10.76 -4.50 -13.30
CA SER A 74 -11.05 -4.37 -14.74
C SER A 74 -12.08 -3.28 -15.04
N GLU A 75 -13.17 -3.22 -14.28
CA GLU A 75 -14.25 -2.24 -14.49
C GLU A 75 -13.99 -0.86 -13.88
N PHE A 76 -13.50 -0.80 -12.63
CA PHE A 76 -13.38 0.47 -11.89
C PHE A 76 -11.96 1.03 -11.80
N ARG A 77 -10.96 0.34 -12.39
CA ARG A 77 -9.53 0.64 -12.33
C ARG A 77 -8.97 0.65 -10.90
N LEU A 78 -9.32 1.64 -10.09
CA LEU A 78 -8.89 1.74 -8.69
C LEU A 78 -10.10 1.71 -7.75
N PRO A 79 -10.07 0.93 -6.66
CA PRO A 79 -11.18 0.88 -5.70
C PRO A 79 -11.54 2.24 -5.09
N ILE A 80 -10.62 3.21 -5.09
CA ILE A 80 -10.86 4.57 -4.60
C ILE A 80 -11.80 5.39 -5.51
N LEU A 81 -11.95 5.05 -6.80
CA LEU A 81 -12.77 5.86 -7.71
C LEU A 81 -14.26 5.89 -7.32
N PRO A 82 -14.91 4.77 -6.95
CA PRO A 82 -16.25 4.80 -6.37
C PRO A 82 -16.39 5.72 -5.16
N PHE A 83 -15.38 5.77 -4.27
CA PHE A 83 -15.40 6.66 -3.10
C PHE A 83 -15.49 8.13 -3.50
N PHE A 84 -14.68 8.58 -4.47
CA PHE A 84 -14.74 9.95 -4.99
C PHE A 84 -16.05 10.28 -5.71
N LYS A 85 -16.79 9.27 -6.18
CA LYS A 85 -18.13 9.41 -6.77
C LYS A 85 -19.25 9.39 -5.72
N GLY A 86 -18.91 9.33 -4.43
CA GLY A 86 -19.88 9.24 -3.33
C GLY A 86 -20.39 7.81 -3.05
N ASP A 87 -19.83 6.81 -3.73
CA ASP A 87 -20.17 5.40 -3.53
C ASP A 87 -19.12 4.70 -2.64
N ALA A 88 -19.19 4.99 -1.34
CA ALA A 88 -18.26 4.41 -0.38
C ALA A 88 -18.55 2.93 -0.09
N GLU A 89 -19.77 2.44 -0.34
CA GLU A 89 -20.10 1.03 -0.17
C GLU A 89 -19.38 0.18 -1.22
N THR A 90 -19.47 0.55 -2.50
CA THR A 90 -18.75 -0.15 -3.57
C THR A 90 -17.25 -0.08 -3.34
N CYS A 91 -16.73 1.06 -2.90
CA CYS A 91 -15.32 1.19 -2.54
C CYS A 91 -14.91 0.18 -1.46
N LEU A 92 -15.65 0.12 -0.35
CA LEU A 92 -15.37 -0.80 0.75
C LEU A 92 -15.50 -2.27 0.32
N LYS A 93 -16.52 -2.59 -0.49
CA LYS A 93 -16.72 -3.92 -1.06
C LYS A 93 -15.50 -4.34 -1.88
N LEU A 94 -15.11 -3.54 -2.86
CA LEU A 94 -13.92 -3.78 -3.67
C LEU A 94 -12.67 -3.93 -2.79
N ILE A 95 -12.53 -3.12 -1.73
CA ILE A 95 -11.37 -3.20 -0.85
C ILE A 95 -11.27 -4.55 -0.13
N LEU A 96 -12.41 -5.14 0.26
CA LEU A 96 -12.46 -6.33 1.09
C LEU A 96 -12.59 -7.63 0.30
N THR A 97 -13.18 -7.57 -0.90
CA THR A 97 -13.60 -8.77 -1.63
C THR A 97 -12.91 -8.95 -2.98
N ASP A 98 -12.22 -7.96 -3.51
CA ASP A 98 -11.62 -8.06 -4.83
C ASP A 98 -10.26 -8.81 -4.80
N PRO A 99 -10.11 -9.95 -5.50
CA PRO A 99 -8.84 -10.65 -5.62
C PRO A 99 -7.89 -9.93 -6.58
N PHE A 100 -6.58 -9.96 -6.30
CA PHE A 100 -5.57 -9.34 -7.19
C PHE A 100 -4.64 -10.38 -7.84
N PRO A 101 -4.02 -10.07 -9.00
CA PRO A 101 -3.05 -10.94 -9.65
C PRO A 101 -1.86 -11.26 -8.73
N GLY A 102 -1.52 -12.55 -8.57
CA GLY A 102 -0.46 -13.01 -7.66
C GLY A 102 -0.91 -13.31 -6.23
N GLU A 103 -2.18 -13.08 -5.89
CA GLU A 103 -2.74 -13.47 -4.59
C GLU A 103 -2.84 -15.01 -4.46
N LYS A 104 -2.45 -15.54 -3.29
CA LYS A 104 -2.51 -16.98 -3.00
C LYS A 104 -3.95 -17.49 -3.14
N LYS A 105 -4.13 -18.71 -3.68
CA LYS A 105 -5.45 -19.34 -3.90
C LYS A 105 -6.37 -19.23 -2.69
N GLN A 106 -5.88 -19.58 -1.49
CA GLN A 106 -6.67 -19.49 -0.25
C GLN A 106 -7.22 -18.08 0.05
N ALA A 107 -6.45 -17.03 -0.24
CA ALA A 107 -6.88 -15.66 -0.03
C ALA A 107 -7.92 -15.22 -1.08
N ARG A 108 -7.76 -15.65 -2.33
CA ARG A 108 -8.75 -15.45 -3.40
C ARG A 108 -10.08 -16.13 -3.10
N ASP A 109 -10.05 -17.40 -2.70
CA ASP A 109 -11.26 -18.18 -2.39
C ASP A 109 -12.03 -17.55 -1.22
N ARG A 110 -11.33 -17.13 -0.16
CA ARG A 110 -11.93 -16.44 0.98
C ARG A 110 -12.58 -15.11 0.58
N LYS A 111 -11.92 -14.32 -0.26
CA LYS A 111 -12.47 -13.06 -0.76
C LYS A 111 -13.73 -13.26 -1.60
N LYS A 112 -13.77 -14.31 -2.42
CA LYS A 112 -14.97 -14.73 -3.13
C LYS A 112 -16.11 -15.07 -2.16
N ILE A 113 -15.82 -15.84 -1.11
CA ILE A 113 -16.81 -16.12 -0.06
C ILE A 113 -17.31 -14.83 0.62
N LEU A 114 -16.42 -13.86 0.89
CA LEU A 114 -16.82 -12.55 1.43
C LEU A 114 -17.70 -11.74 0.46
N TYR A 115 -17.45 -11.85 -0.84
CA TYR A 115 -18.30 -11.25 -1.88
C TYR A 115 -19.70 -11.87 -1.87
N ASP A 116 -19.78 -13.20 -1.86
CA ASP A 116 -21.04 -13.94 -1.90
C ASP A 116 -21.88 -13.72 -0.63
N LEU A 117 -21.22 -13.51 0.51
CA LEU A 117 -21.84 -13.23 1.80
C LEU A 117 -22.07 -11.72 2.05
N TRP A 118 -21.81 -10.85 1.08
CA TRP A 118 -21.94 -9.40 1.28
C TRP A 118 -23.33 -9.02 1.80
N GLY A 119 -23.38 -8.19 2.85
CA GLY A 119 -24.62 -7.89 3.59
C GLY A 119 -24.89 -8.82 4.78
N ASN A 120 -24.39 -10.06 4.77
CA ASN A 120 -24.42 -10.96 5.92
C ASN A 120 -23.21 -10.75 6.83
N TRP A 121 -23.19 -9.61 7.52
CA TRP A 121 -22.04 -9.15 8.31
C TRP A 121 -21.56 -10.13 9.36
N SER A 122 -22.46 -10.91 9.98
CA SER A 122 -22.06 -11.91 10.97
C SER A 122 -21.30 -13.08 10.36
N GLN A 123 -21.56 -13.44 9.10
CA GLN A 123 -20.80 -14.46 8.40
C GLN A 123 -19.49 -13.89 7.84
N CYS A 124 -19.51 -12.66 7.29
CA CYS A 124 -18.28 -11.98 6.86
C CYS A 124 -17.24 -11.84 7.99
N GLU A 125 -17.69 -11.51 9.20
CA GLU A 125 -16.84 -11.41 10.40
C GLU A 125 -16.17 -12.77 10.74
N LYS A 126 -16.88 -13.90 10.57
CA LYS A 126 -16.32 -15.24 10.80
C LYS A 126 -15.23 -15.59 9.80
N TRP A 127 -15.42 -15.22 8.53
CA TRP A 127 -14.46 -15.43 7.44
C TRP A 127 -13.32 -14.40 7.39
N SER A 128 -13.30 -13.44 8.32
CA SER A 128 -12.27 -12.40 8.39
C SER A 128 -10.97 -12.94 8.98
N LYS A 129 -9.85 -12.64 8.32
CA LYS A 129 -8.53 -13.09 8.73
C LYS A 129 -7.81 -12.05 9.58
N SER A 130 -7.91 -10.77 9.21
CA SER A 130 -7.23 -9.69 9.92
C SER A 130 -8.11 -9.09 11.03
N LYS A 131 -7.46 -8.52 12.05
CA LYS A 131 -8.16 -7.77 13.11
C LYS A 131 -8.95 -6.59 12.53
N LEU A 132 -8.41 -5.95 11.50
CA LEU A 132 -9.04 -4.85 10.78
C LEU A 132 -10.32 -5.30 10.08
N GLU A 133 -10.30 -6.39 9.32
CA GLU A 133 -11.50 -6.93 8.65
C GLU A 133 -12.59 -7.26 9.67
N LYS A 134 -12.24 -7.96 10.75
CA LYS A 134 -13.17 -8.29 11.84
C LYS A 134 -13.81 -7.03 12.42
N ASN A 135 -13.01 -6.01 12.72
CA ASN A 135 -13.50 -4.75 13.25
C ASN A 135 -14.48 -4.06 12.28
N ILE A 136 -14.19 -4.06 10.98
CA ILE A 136 -15.07 -3.47 9.96
C ILE A 136 -16.42 -4.18 9.95
N PHE A 137 -16.44 -5.51 9.79
CA PHE A 137 -17.70 -6.25 9.73
C PHE A 137 -18.48 -6.23 11.05
N SER A 138 -17.78 -6.21 12.19
CA SER A 138 -18.42 -6.03 13.51
C SER A 138 -19.12 -4.67 13.62
N ASN A 139 -18.50 -3.60 13.10
CA ASN A 139 -19.11 -2.28 13.05
C ASN A 139 -20.31 -2.22 12.09
N LEU A 140 -20.21 -2.86 10.92
CA LEU A 140 -21.31 -2.97 9.96
C LEU A 140 -22.50 -3.75 10.55
N LYS A 141 -22.24 -4.81 11.31
CA LYS A 141 -23.25 -5.59 12.04
C LYS A 141 -24.04 -4.76 13.04
N LYS A 142 -23.37 -3.84 13.76
CA LYS A 142 -23.99 -2.98 14.79
C LYS A 142 -24.88 -1.88 14.19
N LYS A 143 -24.54 -1.35 13.02
CA LYS A 143 -25.21 -0.18 12.41
C LYS A 143 -26.39 -0.54 11.49
N LYS A 144 -27.17 -1.55 11.86
CA LYS A 144 -28.12 -2.28 10.99
C LYS A 144 -29.28 -1.48 10.36
N THR A 145 -29.29 -0.15 10.37
CA THR A 145 -30.50 0.64 10.04
C THR A 145 -30.35 1.75 9.02
N ASP A 146 -29.17 2.08 8.50
CA ASP A 146 -29.11 3.14 7.48
C ASP A 146 -27.82 3.08 6.63
N THR A 147 -27.77 2.14 5.69
CA THR A 147 -26.61 1.97 4.78
C THR A 147 -26.33 3.25 3.98
N LYS A 148 -27.36 4.05 3.65
CA LYS A 148 -27.21 5.32 2.93
C LYS A 148 -26.52 6.43 3.74
N ASN A 149 -26.67 6.45 5.06
CA ASN A 149 -26.06 7.47 5.93
C ASN A 149 -24.71 7.04 6.51
N LEU A 150 -24.37 5.75 6.48
CA LEU A 150 -23.09 5.25 7.00
C LEU A 150 -21.88 5.68 6.15
N PHE A 151 -22.11 5.86 4.85
CA PHE A 151 -21.09 6.08 3.84
C PHE A 151 -21.06 7.52 3.32
N ARG A 152 -21.84 8.43 3.93
CA ARG A 152 -21.83 9.85 3.58
C ARG A 152 -20.46 10.44 3.93
N PHE A 153 -19.77 10.89 2.89
CA PHE A 153 -18.61 11.75 3.00
C PHE A 153 -19.09 13.16 3.34
N ASP A 154 -18.82 13.62 4.56
CA ASP A 154 -19.01 15.01 4.93
C ASP A 154 -17.67 15.74 4.79
N SER A 155 -17.56 16.61 3.79
CA SER A 155 -16.36 17.41 3.51
C SER A 155 -16.08 18.48 4.58
N SER A 156 -16.97 18.68 5.55
CA SER A 156 -16.86 19.71 6.59
C SER A 156 -16.35 19.22 7.96
N ILE A 157 -16.18 17.90 8.15
CA ILE A 157 -15.80 17.34 9.46
C ILE A 157 -14.28 17.17 9.55
N SER A 158 -13.60 18.26 9.90
CA SER A 158 -12.26 18.20 10.49
C SER A 158 -12.33 17.56 11.86
N GLY A 159 -12.17 16.24 11.92
CA GLY A 159 -11.93 15.53 13.16
C GLY A 159 -13.15 14.83 13.76
N ARG A 160 -13.06 13.50 13.74
CA ARG A 160 -13.85 12.51 14.51
C ARG A 160 -15.23 12.13 13.94
N ARG A 161 -15.28 10.85 13.53
CA ARG A 161 -16.45 9.96 13.43
C ARG A 161 -17.28 10.03 12.15
N ILE A 162 -16.73 9.47 11.08
CA ILE A 162 -17.31 8.51 10.11
C ILE A 162 -16.09 7.80 9.53
N ILE A 163 -16.16 6.46 9.34
CA ILE A 163 -15.08 5.53 8.90
C ILE A 163 -13.75 6.26 8.70
N ASP A 164 -12.96 6.26 9.77
CA ASP A 164 -11.74 7.04 9.94
C ASP A 164 -11.04 7.27 8.59
N VAL A 165 -10.96 8.51 8.10
CA VAL A 165 -10.24 8.82 6.84
C VAL A 165 -8.77 8.38 6.94
N SER A 166 -8.26 8.18 8.16
CA SER A 166 -7.01 7.47 8.46
C SER A 166 -6.93 6.05 7.87
N PHE A 167 -8.07 5.36 7.70
CA PHE A 167 -8.22 4.08 7.02
C PHE A 167 -7.88 4.17 5.54
N PHE A 168 -8.35 5.22 4.85
CA PHE A 168 -8.03 5.46 3.45
C PHE A 168 -6.60 5.98 3.28
N VAL A 169 -6.14 6.85 4.16
CA VAL A 169 -4.77 7.37 4.14
C VAL A 169 -3.74 6.28 4.43
N SER A 170 -4.03 5.32 5.31
CA SER A 170 -3.12 4.18 5.58
C SER A 170 -3.16 3.08 4.52
N VAL A 171 -4.32 2.85 3.88
CA VAL A 171 -4.47 1.83 2.82
C VAL A 171 -4.01 2.35 1.45
N PHE A 172 -4.12 3.65 1.18
CA PHE A 172 -3.76 4.24 -0.12
C PHE A 172 -2.58 5.23 -0.08
N ASP A 173 -2.00 5.55 1.07
CA ASP A 173 -0.86 6.48 1.23
C ASP A 173 -1.08 7.79 0.42
N LEU A 174 -2.32 8.31 0.44
CA LEU A 174 -2.76 9.44 -0.39
C LEU A 174 -2.06 10.75 -0.02
N GLU A 175 -1.51 10.88 1.20
CA GLU A 175 -0.67 12.04 1.58
C GLU A 175 0.64 12.12 0.79
N ARG A 176 1.08 11.05 0.14
CA ARG A 176 2.28 11.04 -0.72
C ARG A 176 1.99 11.28 -2.20
N ILE A 177 0.72 11.39 -2.60
CA ILE A 177 0.33 11.75 -3.98
C ILE A 177 0.43 13.27 -4.20
N CYS A 178 0.47 14.07 -3.13
CA CYS A 178 0.77 15.50 -3.20
C CYS A 178 2.28 15.77 -3.05
N ILE A 179 2.94 15.94 -4.19
CA ILE A 179 4.13 16.77 -4.44
C ILE A 179 5.04 17.00 -3.22
N ARG A 180 6.10 16.21 -3.11
CA ARG A 180 7.40 16.70 -2.65
C ARG A 180 8.46 16.22 -3.61
N ASN A 181 9.13 17.17 -4.26
CA ASN A 181 10.30 16.97 -5.11
C ASN A 181 11.33 16.12 -4.36
N PHE A 182 11.38 14.82 -4.67
CA PHE A 182 12.52 13.97 -4.29
C PHE A 182 13.66 14.30 -5.23
N HIS A 183 14.56 15.18 -4.77
CA HIS A 183 15.86 15.34 -5.40
C HIS A 183 16.71 14.10 -5.09
N PHE A 184 16.75 13.14 -6.02
CA PHE A 184 17.81 12.13 -6.04
C PHE A 184 19.13 12.85 -6.37
N ARG A 185 19.94 13.14 -5.35
CA ARG A 185 21.33 13.57 -5.54
C ARG A 185 22.26 12.35 -5.55
N GLN A 186 22.99 12.24 -6.66
CA GLN A 186 24.25 11.50 -6.86
C GLN A 186 24.30 10.03 -6.43
N PHE A 187 24.18 9.16 -7.44
CA PHE A 187 24.72 7.80 -7.39
C PHE A 187 26.25 7.87 -7.54
N TYR A 188 26.99 7.56 -6.48
CA TYR A 188 28.41 7.25 -6.56
C TYR A 188 28.57 5.74 -6.73
N TRP A 189 29.14 5.34 -7.87
CA TRP A 189 29.59 3.98 -8.16
C TRP A 189 31.11 3.92 -7.96
N SER A 190 31.59 3.01 -7.11
CA SER A 190 32.98 2.54 -7.13
C SER A 190 33.02 1.31 -8.03
N LEU A 191 33.93 1.31 -8.99
CA LEU A 191 34.35 0.10 -9.69
C LEU A 191 35.49 -0.47 -8.86
N ASP A 192 35.21 -1.53 -8.12
CA ASP A 192 36.23 -2.46 -7.65
C ASP A 192 36.22 -3.67 -8.59
#